data_AF-A0A7L4R0X2-F1
#
_entry.id   AF-A0A7L4R0X2-F1
#
_cell.length_a   1.000
_cell.length_b   1.000
_cell.length_c   1.000
_cell.angle_alpha   90.00
_cell.angle_beta   90.00
_cell.angle_gamma   90.00
#
_symmetry.space_group_name_H-M   'P 1'
#
loop_
_entity.id
_entity.type
_entity.pdbx_description
1 polymer ?
#
loop_
_entity_poly.entity_id
_entity_poly.type
_entity_poly.pdbx_seq_one_letter_code
_entity_poly.pdbx_strand_id
1 'polypeptide(L)' 'MRVYEKSVIKVNASTENGKVVLDIEGPLSTVASPVIKRINKIFQEEKPIQADEDNIIFSTWSPPIPSTAFNRL' A
#
# COMPACT_ATOMS: atom_id res chain seq x y z
N MET A 1 -4.38 3.34 -9.50
CA MET A 1 -5.35 2.23 -9.68
C MET A 1 -6.10 1.93 -8.39
N ARG A 2 -7.37 1.51 -8.47
CA ARG A 2 -8.14 1.05 -7.30
C ARG A 2 -7.74 -0.38 -6.98
N VAL A 3 -7.19 -0.63 -5.78
CA VAL A 3 -6.75 -1.98 -5.35
C VAL A 3 -7.68 -2.62 -4.32
N TYR A 4 -8.49 -1.80 -3.65
CA TYR A 4 -9.51 -2.26 -2.73
C TYR A 4 -10.69 -1.29 -2.71
N GLU A 5 -11.91 -1.83 -2.69
CA GLU A 5 -13.13 -1.03 -2.60
C GLU A 5 -14.17 -1.71 -1.71
N LYS A 6 -14.62 -0.98 -0.69
CA LYS A 6 -15.77 -1.30 0.13
C LYS A 6 -16.54 0.01 0.41
N SER A 7 -17.82 -0.10 0.76
CA SER A 7 -18.72 1.06 0.94
C SER A 7 -18.18 2.19 1.82
N VAL A 8 -17.30 1.88 2.78
CA VAL A 8 -16.75 2.83 3.75
C VAL A 8 -15.27 3.17 3.57
N ILE A 9 -14.52 2.35 2.81
CA ILE A 9 -13.07 2.46 2.62
C ILE A 9 -12.74 2.08 1.19
N LYS A 10 -11.99 2.95 0.51
CA LYS A 10 -11.41 2.65 -0.80
C LYS A 10 -9.92 2.92 -0.73
N VAL A 11 -9.11 2.04 -1.36
CA VAL A 11 -7.65 2.17 -1.41
C VAL A 11 -7.23 2.27 -2.86
N ASN A 12 -6.47 3.32 -3.17
CA ASN A 12 -5.84 3.52 -4.45
C ASN A 12 -4.33 3.28 -4.30
N ALA A 13 -3.71 2.65 -5.30
CA ALA A 13 -2.27 2.54 -5.41
C ALA A 13 -1.78 3.41 -6.56
N SER A 14 -0.67 4.11 -6.36
CA SER A 14 0.04 4.93 -7.33
C SER A 14 1.54 4.71 -7.21
N THR A 15 2.32 5.30 -8.12
CA THR A 15 3.78 5.34 -8.02
C THR A 15 4.23 6.79 -7.97
N GLU A 16 4.92 7.18 -6.89
CA GLU A 16 5.51 8.50 -6.72
C GLU A 16 7.02 8.37 -6.60
N ASN A 17 7.78 9.10 -7.41
CA ASN A 17 9.26 9.02 -7.43
C ASN A 17 9.79 7.57 -7.57
N GLY A 18 9.06 6.72 -8.32
CA GLY A 18 9.41 5.32 -8.52
C GLY A 18 9.14 4.41 -7.32
N LYS A 19 8.40 4.86 -6.31
CA LYS A 19 7.99 4.08 -5.12
C LYS A 19 6.48 3.92 -5.07
N VAL A 20 6.00 2.80 -4.55
CA VAL A 20 4.55 2.57 -4.44
C VAL A 20 3.99 3.37 -3.27
N VAL A 21 2.89 4.09 -3.53
CA VAL A 21 2.16 4.86 -2.53
C VAL A 21 0.71 4.41 -2.53
N LEU A 22 0.15 4.22 -1.33
CA LEU A 22 -1.27 3.95 -1.14
C LEU A 22 -1.98 5.18 -0.58
N ASP A 23 -3.10 5.52 -1.20
CA ASP A 23 -4.03 6.55 -0.75
C ASP A 23 -5.36 5.93 -0.32
N ILE A 24 -6.02 6.55 0.66
CA ILE A 24 -7.27 6.07 1.22
C ILE A 24 -8.38 7.12 1.12
N GLU A 25 -9.54 6.68 0.67
CA GLU A 25 -10.74 7.48 0.52
C GLU A 25 -11.91 6.86 1.31
N GLY A 26 -12.92 7.68 1.58
CA GLY A 26 -14.20 7.27 2.15
C GLY A 26 -14.41 7.72 3.60
N PRO A 27 -15.61 7.47 4.16
CA PRO A 27 -16.02 7.96 5.48
C PRO A 27 -15.13 7.51 6.64
N LEU A 28 -14.47 6.34 6.53
CA LEU A 28 -13.59 5.81 7.57
C LEU A 28 -12.10 5.95 7.25
N SER A 29 -11.75 6.77 6.25
CA SER A 29 -10.36 6.99 5.84
C SER A 29 -9.47 7.44 7.01
N THR A 30 -9.91 8.43 7.80
CA THR A 30 -9.16 8.97 8.95
C THR A 30 -8.82 7.91 9.99
N VAL A 31 -9.73 6.95 10.23
CA VAL A 31 -9.52 5.86 11.21
C VAL A 31 -8.52 4.83 10.68
N ALA A 32 -8.54 4.56 9.37
CA ALA A 32 -7.64 3.60 8.72
C ALA A 32 -6.29 4.23 8.28
N SER A 33 -6.17 5.57 8.25
CA SER A 33 -4.96 6.30 7.88
C SER A 33 -3.68 5.85 8.60
N PRO A 34 -3.67 5.55 9.92
CA PRO A 34 -2.46 5.08 10.59
C PRO A 34 -1.94 3.75 10.04
N VAL A 35 -2.85 2.85 9.63
CA VAL A 35 -2.50 1.55 9.03
C VAL A 35 -1.88 1.77 7.66
N ILE A 36 -2.51 2.61 6.82
CA ILE A 36 -1.99 2.93 5.48
C ILE A 36 -0.62 3.62 5.57
N LYS A 37 -0.43 4.55 6.52
CA LYS A 37 0.89 5.17 6.77
C LYS A 37 1.97 4.15 7.13
N ARG A 38 1.63 3.12 7.92
CA ARG A 38 2.58 2.04 8.25
C ARG A 38 2.95 1.19 7.03
N ILE A 39 1.99 0.92 6.15
CA ILE A 39 2.23 0.21 4.88
C ILE A 39 3.08 1.06 3.94
N ASN A 40 2.75 2.33 3.75
CA ASN A 40 3.55 3.23 2.91
C ASN A 40 5.00 3.36 3.41
N LYS A 41 5.24 3.34 4.72
CA LYS A 41 6.61 3.33 5.28
C LYS A 41 7.42 2.10 4.84
N ILE A 42 6.76 0.95 4.64
CA ILE A 42 7.40 -0.26 4.11
C ILE A 42 7.67 -0.09 2.61
N PHE A 43 6.68 0.38 1.86
CA PHE A 43 6.82 0.59 0.42
C PHE A 43 7.82 1.69 0.06
N GLN A 44 8.14 2.60 0.97
CA GLN A 44 9.19 3.59 0.75
C GLN A 44 10.58 2.99 0.53
N GLU A 45 10.84 1.78 1.01
CA GLU A 45 12.10 1.07 0.76
C GLU A 45 12.01 0.15 -0.47
N GLU A 46 10.81 -0.05 -1.03
CA GLU A 46 10.55 -1.00 -2.11
C GLU A 46 10.32 -0.30 -3.46
N LYS A 47 11.19 -0.61 -4.44
CA LYS A 47 10.97 -0.21 -5.83
C LYS A 47 10.20 -1.33 -6.56
N PRO A 48 9.04 -1.05 -7.17
CA PRO A 48 8.34 -2.05 -7.96
C PRO A 48 9.18 -2.45 -9.18
N ILE A 49 9.10 -3.71 -9.58
CA ILE A 49 9.79 -4.21 -10.78
C ILE A 49 9.10 -3.74 -12.06
N GLN A 50 7.79 -3.47 -11.96
CA GLN A 50 6.96 -2.95 -13.04
C GLN A 50 5.86 -2.07 -12.44
N ALA A 51 5.64 -0.91 -13.03
CA ALA A 51 4.52 -0.03 -12.74
C ALA A 51 4.03 0.56 -14.06
N ASP A 52 2.84 0.13 -14.49
CA ASP A 52 2.15 0.63 -15.67
C ASP A 52 0.72 1.08 -15.30
N GLU A 53 -0.08 1.45 -16.30
CA GLU A 53 -1.43 1.98 -16.08
C GLU A 53 -2.35 0.97 -15.37
N ASP A 54 -2.13 -0.32 -15.61
CA ASP A 54 -2.99 -1.40 -15.17
C ASP A 54 -2.40 -2.19 -13.99
N ASN A 55 -1.06 -2.23 -13.87
CA ASN A 55 -0.36 -3.13 -12.96
C ASN A 55 0.76 -2.45 -12.16
N ILE A 56 0.83 -2.77 -10.88
CA ILE A 56 2.00 -2.52 -10.03
C ILE A 56 2.48 -3.88 -9.53
N ILE A 57 3.66 -4.31 -9.99
CA ILE A 57 4.27 -5.58 -9.63
C ILE A 57 5.44 -5.29 -8.69
N PHE A 58 5.32 -5.80 -7.46
CA PHE A 58 6.40 -5.73 -6.49
C PHE A 58 7.51 -6.73 -6.81
N SER A 59 8.73 -6.41 -6.36
CA SER A 59 9.78 -7.42 -6.30
C SER A 59 9.31 -8.56 -5.40
N THR A 60 9.74 -9.80 -5.66
CA THR A 60 9.40 -10.99 -4.83
C THR A 60 9.83 -10.87 -3.36
N TRP A 61 10.48 -9.78 -2.98
CA TRP A 61 10.84 -9.46 -1.60
C TRP A 61 9.90 -8.43 -0.95
N SER A 62 8.57 -8.53 -1.15
CA SER A 62 7.67 -7.75 -0.27
C SER A 62 7.76 -8.33 1.15
N PRO A 63 8.23 -7.58 2.16
CA PRO A 63 8.16 -8.06 3.53
C PRO A 63 6.69 -8.31 3.90
N PRO A 64 6.40 -9.31 4.74
CA PRO A 64 5.03 -9.60 5.14
C PRO A 64 4.43 -8.35 5.80
N ILE A 65 3.15 -8.10 5.52
CA ILE A 65 2.42 -6.96 6.10
C ILE A 65 2.55 -7.04 7.63
N PRO A 66 3.02 -5.96 8.29
CA PRO A 66 3.33 -5.97 9.70
C PRO A 66 2.06 -6.28 10.49
N SER A 67 2.04 -7.45 11.09
CA SER A 67 0.95 -7.96 11.91
C SER A 67 1.53 -8.83 13.02
N THR A 68 0.73 -9.15 14.04
CA THR A 68 1.17 -9.98 15.17
C THR A 68 1.76 -11.32 14.72
N ALA A 69 1.23 -11.90 13.64
CA ALA A 69 1.72 -13.17 13.09
C ALA A 69 3.06 -13.04 12.35
N PHE A 70 3.44 -11.83 11.94
CA PHE A 70 4.64 -11.55 11.14
C PHE A 70 5.49 -10.46 11.79
N ASN A 71 5.88 -10.68 13.05
CA ASN A 71 6.83 -9.84 13.75
C ASN A 71 8.25 -10.27 13.37
N ARG A 72 8.90 -9.57 12.43
CA ARG A 72 10.34 -9.74 12.19
C ARG A 72 11.06 -8.98 13.31
N LEU A 73 11.62 -9.74 14.26
CA LEU A 73 12.58 -9.26 15.26
C LEU A 73 13.71 -8.47 14.59
#